data_AF-A0A2M8NLT4-F1
#
_entry.id   AF-A0A2M8NLT4-F1
#
_cell.length_a   1.000
_cell.length_b   1.000
_cell.length_c   1.000
_cell.angle_alpha   90.00
_cell.angle_beta   90.00
_cell.angle_gamma   90.00
#
_symmetry.space_group_name_H-M   'P 1'
#
loop_
_entity.id
_entity.type
_entity.pdbx_description
1 polymer ?
#
loop_
_entity_poly.entity_id
_entity_poly.type
_entity_poly.pdbx_seq_one_letter_code
_entity_poly.pdbx_strand_id
1 'polypeptide(L)'
;ELHDGAAIIDISGRIASAASVLPLSSSRNLTTPKLGTRHRAALGITEVSDAICVVVSEETGRISITNAGRLISRLDGKRLRTILTAFYGVENSGSASWWQRLREQVRAVSTRLTQRSV
;
A
#
# COMPACT_ATOMS: atom_id res chain seq x y z
N GLU A 1 0.05 0.40 20.44
CA GLU A 1 1.29 0.02 19.73
C GLU A 1 0.98 -0.08 18.23
N LEU A 2 1.90 0.31 17.33
CA LEU A 2 1.62 0.37 15.87
C LEU A 2 2.09 -0.87 15.09
N HIS A 3 2.67 -1.85 15.78
CA HIS A 3 3.31 -3.01 15.16
C HIS A 3 2.32 -4.12 14.77
N ASP A 4 1.13 -4.12 15.35
CA ASP A 4 0.12 -5.15 15.12
C ASP A 4 -0.93 -4.67 14.11
N GLY A 5 -0.92 -5.29 12.93
CA GLY A 5 -1.77 -4.93 11.79
C GLY A 5 -0.98 -4.40 10.59
N ALA A 6 -1.70 -3.88 9.61
CA ALA A 6 -1.14 -3.41 8.36
C ALA A 6 -0.85 -1.90 8.38
N ALA A 7 0.22 -1.50 7.70
CA ALA A 7 0.42 -0.13 7.27
C ALA A 7 -0.15 0.04 5.86
N ILE A 8 -0.96 1.07 5.65
CA ILE A 8 -1.58 1.39 4.37
C ILE A 8 -0.89 2.64 3.81
N ILE A 9 -0.38 2.53 2.58
CA ILE A 9 0.24 3.63 1.84
C ILE A 9 -0.75 4.05 0.75
N ASP A 10 -1.03 5.35 0.67
CA ASP A 10 -1.90 5.90 -0.36
C ASP A 10 -1.14 6.19 -1.67
N ILE A 11 -1.89 6.63 -2.69
CA ILE A 11 -1.35 6.97 -4.00
C ILE A 11 -0.36 8.15 -3.99
N SER A 12 -0.34 8.96 -2.92
CA SER A 12 0.63 10.05 -2.76
C SER A 12 1.97 9.56 -2.17
N GLY A 13 2.10 8.25 -1.93
CA GLY A 13 3.29 7.65 -1.32
C GLY A 13 3.37 7.90 0.19
N ARG A 14 2.26 8.27 0.84
CA ARG A 14 2.22 8.59 2.27
C ARG A 14 1.52 7.48 3.05
N ILE A 15 1.95 7.26 4.29
CA ILE A 15 1.26 6.35 5.20
C ILE A 15 -0.08 6.97 5.58
N ALA A 16 -1.17 6.38 5.07
CA ALA A 16 -2.53 6.77 5.39
C ALA A 16 -2.96 6.24 6.76
N SER A 17 -2.55 5.02 7.10
CA SER A 17 -2.82 4.40 8.41
C SER A 17 -1.78 3.35 8.76
N ALA A 18 -1.74 3.00 10.05
CA ALA A 18 -0.96 1.89 10.60
C ALA A 18 -1.87 1.07 11.54
N ALA A 19 -1.42 -0.13 11.92
CA ALA A 19 -2.19 -1.07 12.76
C ALA A 19 -3.60 -1.38 12.22
N SER A 20 -3.77 -1.38 10.89
CA SER A 20 -5.07 -1.63 10.27
C SER A 20 -5.39 -3.12 10.22
N VAL A 21 -6.61 -3.49 10.62
CA VAL A 21 -7.11 -4.86 10.52
C VAL A 21 -7.56 -5.13 9.08
N LEU A 22 -7.05 -6.20 8.49
CA LEU A 22 -7.36 -6.60 7.12
C LEU A 22 -8.19 -7.89 7.10
N PRO A 23 -9.02 -8.09 6.06
CA PRO A 23 -9.71 -9.36 5.86
C PRO A 23 -8.70 -10.48 5.63
N LEU A 24 -8.95 -11.66 6.21
CA LEU A 24 -8.12 -12.84 6.03
C LEU A 24 -8.66 -13.68 4.87
N SER A 25 -7.78 -14.11 3.98
CA SER A 25 -8.15 -15.08 2.95
C SER A 25 -8.61 -16.40 3.58
N SER A 26 -9.69 -16.94 3.02
CA SER A 26 -10.25 -18.25 3.35
C SER A 26 -9.77 -19.34 2.40
N SER A 27 -8.94 -18.99 1.42
CA SER A 27 -8.50 -19.92 0.38
C SER A 27 -7.62 -21.02 0.98
N ARG A 28 -8.10 -22.27 0.88
CA ARG A 28 -7.40 -23.49 1.31
C ARG A 28 -6.50 -24.07 0.21
N ASN A 29 -6.54 -23.48 -0.99
CA ASN A 29 -5.86 -23.93 -2.21
C ASN A 29 -4.42 -23.41 -2.34
N LEU A 30 -3.80 -23.00 -1.25
CA LEU A 30 -2.43 -22.51 -1.26
C LEU A 30 -1.52 -23.74 -1.14
N THR A 31 -0.93 -24.15 -2.25
CA THR A 31 0.01 -25.29 -2.38
C THR A 31 1.31 -25.12 -1.57
N THR A 32 1.42 -24.06 -0.77
CA THR A 32 2.63 -23.63 -0.04
C THR A 32 2.36 -23.74 1.47
N PRO A 33 3.39 -23.95 2.31
CA PRO A 33 3.24 -24.37 3.70
C PRO A 33 2.51 -23.32 4.55
N LYS A 34 2.01 -23.74 5.72
CA LYS A 34 1.29 -22.95 6.73
C LYS A 34 1.60 -21.44 6.65
N LEU A 35 0.74 -20.69 5.98
CA LEU A 35 0.85 -19.24 5.91
C LEU A 35 0.39 -18.63 7.23
N GLY A 36 1.26 -17.82 7.84
CA GLY A 36 0.91 -17.04 9.04
C GLY A 36 -0.19 -16.00 8.79
N THR A 37 -0.71 -15.41 9.86
CA THR A 37 -1.82 -14.43 9.82
C THR A 37 -1.52 -13.24 8.92
N ARG A 38 -0.29 -12.70 8.92
CA ARG A 38 0.12 -11.60 8.02
C ARG A 38 0.00 -11.96 6.54
N HIS A 39 0.36 -13.19 6.17
CA HIS A 39 0.24 -13.65 4.78
C HIS A 39 -1.23 -13.83 4.37
N ARG A 40 -2.06 -14.35 5.29
CA ARG A 40 -3.50 -14.49 5.06
C ARG A 40 -4.20 -13.15 4.94
N ALA A 41 -3.81 -12.17 5.75
CA ALA A 41 -4.29 -10.79 5.67
C ALA A 41 -3.92 -10.14 4.34
N ALA A 42 -2.66 -10.28 3.92
CA ALA A 42 -2.21 -9.77 2.64
C ALA A 42 -2.93 -10.44 1.46
N LEU A 43 -3.13 -11.75 1.49
CA LEU A 43 -3.96 -12.42 0.48
C LEU A 43 -5.39 -11.89 0.49
N GLY A 44 -6.03 -11.85 1.65
CA GLY A 44 -7.44 -11.47 1.76
C GLY A 44 -7.72 -10.05 1.30
N ILE A 45 -6.87 -9.07 1.64
CA ILE A 45 -7.07 -7.71 1.13
C ILE A 45 -6.89 -7.65 -0.40
N THR A 46 -5.92 -8.37 -0.95
CA THR A 46 -5.67 -8.39 -2.41
C THR A 46 -6.65 -9.27 -3.19
N GLU A 47 -7.50 -10.06 -2.53
CA GLU A 47 -8.61 -10.77 -3.17
C GLU A 47 -9.81 -9.84 -3.44
N VAL A 48 -9.97 -8.79 -2.62
CA VAL A 48 -11.11 -7.86 -2.67
C VAL A 48 -10.74 -6.44 -3.09
N SER A 49 -9.47 -6.22 -3.45
CA SER A 49 -8.95 -4.94 -3.92
C SER A 49 -7.83 -5.12 -4.94
N ASP A 50 -7.49 -4.04 -5.62
CA ASP A 50 -6.31 -3.92 -6.50
C ASP A 50 -5.03 -3.58 -5.74
N ALA A 51 -5.06 -3.62 -4.40
CA ALA A 51 -3.90 -3.34 -3.58
C ALA A 51 -2.78 -4.33 -3.87
N ILE A 52 -1.55 -3.83 -3.78
CA ILE A 52 -0.33 -4.65 -3.76
C ILE A 52 0.15 -4.68 -2.32
N CYS A 53 0.35 -5.87 -1.76
CA CYS A 53 0.80 -6.01 -0.38
C CYS A 53 2.16 -6.69 -0.31
N VAL A 54 3.04 -6.14 0.53
CA VAL A 54 4.35 -6.72 0.83
C VAL A 54 4.31 -7.26 2.26
N VAL A 55 4.79 -8.48 2.46
CA VAL A 55 4.81 -9.15 3.76
C VAL A 55 6.21 -9.64 4.05
N VAL A 56 6.66 -9.45 5.29
CA VAL A 56 7.87 -10.09 5.83
C VAL A 56 7.43 -11.15 6.84
N SER A 57 7.87 -12.39 6.61
CA SER A 57 7.63 -13.50 7.54
C SER A 57 8.34 -13.25 8.86
N GLU A 58 7.62 -13.27 9.96
CA GLU A 58 8.20 -13.18 11.31
C GLU A 58 9.11 -14.36 11.63
N GLU A 59 8.69 -15.56 11.20
CA GLU A 59 9.42 -16.81 11.47
C GLU A 59 10.72 -16.93 10.66
N THR A 60 10.71 -16.45 9.41
CA THR A 60 11.81 -16.73 8.46
C THR A 60 12.50 -15.50 7.91
N GLY A 61 12.00 -14.29 8.19
CA GLY A 61 12.48 -13.03 7.60
C GLY A 61 12.26 -12.91 6.09
N ARG A 62 11.62 -13.90 5.44
CA ARG A 62 11.43 -13.92 3.99
C ARG A 62 10.40 -12.90 3.55
N ILE A 63 10.71 -12.22 2.45
CA ILE A 63 9.82 -11.26 1.80
C ILE A 63 8.91 -12.00 0.81
N SER A 64 7.64 -11.65 0.85
CA SER A 64 6.60 -12.09 -0.08
C SER A 64 5.81 -10.87 -0.58
N ILE A 65 5.26 -10.98 -1.78
CA ILE A 65 4.31 -10.00 -2.32
C ILE A 65 3.01 -10.70 -2.68
N THR A 66 1.87 -10.03 -2.44
CA THR A 66 0.56 -10.48 -2.86
C THR A 66 -0.10 -9.43 -3.74
N ASN A 67 -0.81 -9.90 -4.77
CA ASN A 67 -1.59 -9.08 -5.69
C ASN A 67 -2.68 -9.95 -6.32
N ALA A 68 -3.91 -9.45 -6.43
CA ALA A 68 -5.05 -10.14 -7.02
C ALA A 68 -5.22 -11.59 -6.48
N GLY A 69 -5.09 -11.77 -5.17
CA GLY A 69 -5.21 -13.08 -4.50
C GLY A 69 -4.10 -14.09 -4.82
N ARG A 70 -3.00 -13.66 -5.47
CA ARG A 70 -1.84 -14.50 -5.77
C ARG A 70 -0.66 -14.09 -4.89
N LEU A 71 0.11 -15.08 -4.43
CA LEU A 71 1.26 -14.87 -3.56
C LEU A 71 2.55 -15.32 -4.24
N ILE A 72 3.54 -14.44 -4.27
CA ILE A 72 4.90 -14.74 -4.73
C ILE A 72 5.82 -14.65 -3.51
N SER A 73 6.33 -15.81 -3.09
CA SER A 73 7.22 -15.96 -1.93
C SER A 73 8.70 -15.85 -2.30
N ARG A 74 9.56 -15.74 -1.28
CA ARG A 74 11.03 -15.86 -1.39
C ARG A 74 11.64 -14.82 -2.32
N LEU A 75 11.18 -13.58 -2.19
CA LEU A 75 11.77 -12.45 -2.90
C LEU A 75 13.04 -11.97 -2.18
N ASP A 76 14.04 -11.60 -2.96
CA ASP A 76 15.14 -10.76 -2.49
C ASP A 76 14.80 -9.28 -2.68
N GLY A 77 15.60 -8.39 -2.08
CA GLY A 77 15.36 -6.94 -2.16
C GLY A 77 15.46 -6.38 -3.59
N LYS A 78 16.30 -6.98 -4.46
CA LYS A 78 16.45 -6.54 -5.84
C LYS A 78 15.20 -6.85 -6.65
N ARG A 79 14.69 -8.07 -6.52
CA ARG A 79 13.48 -8.55 -7.19
C ARG A 79 12.24 -7.85 -6.68
N LEU A 80 12.13 -7.61 -5.36
CA LEU A 80 11.07 -6.78 -4.80
C LEU A 80 11.06 -5.40 -5.43
N ARG A 81 12.21 -4.73 -5.50
CA ARG A 81 12.35 -3.42 -6.13
C ARG A 81 11.92 -3.44 -7.59
N THR A 82 12.39 -4.41 -8.38
CA THR A 82 12.00 -4.55 -9.79
C THR A 82 10.49 -4.69 -9.95
N ILE A 83 9.84 -5.51 -9.10
CA ILE A 83 8.40 -5.70 -9.14
C ILE A 83 7.67 -4.39 -8.79
N LEU A 84 8.03 -3.73 -7.69
CA LEU A 84 7.36 -2.50 -7.26
C LEU A 84 7.56 -1.34 -8.27
N THR A 85 8.75 -1.21 -8.84
CA THR A 85 9.02 -0.22 -9.90
C THR A 85 8.23 -0.50 -11.17
N ALA A 86 7.95 -1.77 -11.50
CA ALA A 86 7.09 -2.10 -12.64
C ALA A 86 5.63 -1.68 -12.40
N PHE A 87 5.16 -1.72 -11.14
CA PHE A 87 3.80 -1.31 -10.78
C PHE A 87 3.62 0.20 -10.60
N TYR A 88 4.54 0.86 -9.90
CA TYR A 88 4.41 2.27 -9.52
C TYR A 88 5.29 3.23 -10.30
N GLY A 89 6.16 2.73 -11.19
CA GLY A 89 7.16 3.52 -11.90
C GLY A 89 8.40 3.83 -11.06
N VAL A 90 9.33 4.56 -11.66
CA VAL A 90 10.50 5.12 -10.96
C VAL A 90 10.09 6.49 -10.42
N GLU A 91 10.25 6.74 -9.12
CA GLU A 91 10.10 8.09 -8.59
C GLU A 91 11.12 9.02 -9.28
N ASN A 92 10.65 9.92 -10.12
CA ASN A 92 11.45 11.05 -10.57
C ASN A 92 11.53 12.04 -9.40
N SER A 93 12.59 11.99 -8.61
CA SER A 93 12.90 12.97 -7.56
C SER A 93 13.30 14.35 -8.12
N GLY A 94 12.67 14.78 -9.23
CA GLY A 94 12.90 16.05 -9.90
C GLY A 94 11.64 16.91 -9.92
N SER A 95 11.58 17.93 -9.06
CA SER A 95 10.75 19.14 -9.18
C SER A 95 9.29 18.97 -9.71
N ALA A 96 8.40 18.41 -8.90
CA ALA A 96 6.96 18.56 -9.11
C ALA A 96 6.20 18.48 -7.77
N SER A 97 6.15 19.58 -7.01
CA SER A 97 5.30 19.64 -5.80
C SER A 97 4.90 21.06 -5.41
N TRP A 98 5.70 22.08 -5.76
CA TRP A 98 5.43 23.42 -5.26
C TRP A 98 4.25 24.13 -5.95
N TRP A 99 4.15 24.03 -7.29
CA TRP A 99 3.07 24.66 -8.05
C TRP A 99 1.70 23.97 -7.87
N GLN A 100 1.68 22.66 -7.59
CA GLN A 100 0.45 21.93 -7.26
C GLN A 100 -0.09 22.35 -5.89
N ARG A 101 0.80 22.48 -4.89
CA ARG A 101 0.46 23.01 -3.56
C ARG A 101 -0.05 24.45 -3.61
N LEU A 102 0.52 25.31 -4.46
CA LEU A 102 0.06 26.69 -4.63
C LEU A 102 -1.35 26.76 -5.25
N ARG A 103 -1.64 25.89 -6.23
CA ARG A 103 -2.97 25.84 -6.88
C ARG A 103 -4.08 25.38 -5.96
N GLU A 104 -3.80 24.47 -5.04
CA GLU A 104 -4.75 24.05 -4.00
C GLU A 104 -5.06 25.19 -3.03
N GLN A 105 -4.07 26.00 -2.65
CA GLN A 105 -4.30 27.16 -1.78
C GLN A 105 -5.10 28.29 -2.46
N VAL A 106 -4.87 28.54 -3.75
CA VAL A 106 -5.66 29.55 -4.49
C VAL A 106 -7.14 29.15 -4.60
N ARG A 107 -7.44 27.86 -4.76
CA ARG A 107 -8.83 27.37 -4.78
C ARG A 107 -9.50 27.45 -3.40
N ALA A 108 -8.76 27.21 -2.31
CA ALA A 108 -9.28 27.31 -0.95
C ALA A 108 -9.57 28.75 -0.49
N VAL A 109 -8.87 29.75 -1.06
CA VAL A 109 -9.13 31.17 -0.79
C VAL A 109 -10.35 31.67 -1.57
N SER A 110 -10.55 31.20 -2.81
CA SER A 110 -11.71 31.58 -3.63
C SER A 110 -13.05 31.19 -3.00
N THR A 111 -13.12 30.07 -2.29
CA THR A 111 -14.36 29.62 -1.64
C THR A 111 -14.73 30.43 -0.40
N ARG A 112 -13.82 31.24 0.15
CA ARG A 112 -14.12 32.12 1.30
C ARG A 112 -14.70 33.49 0.90
N LEU A 113 -14.60 33.89 -0.36
CA LEU A 113 -15.08 35.19 -0.82
C LEU A 113 -16.51 35.17 -1.37
N THR A 114 -17.06 34.00 -1.71
CA THR A 114 -18.44 33.88 -2.23
C THR A 114 -19.52 33.82 -1.13
N GLN A 115 -19.13 33.76 0.15
CA GLN A 115 -20.07 33.54 1.27
C GLN A 115 -20.35 34.79 2.12
N ARG A 116 -20.03 35.99 1.60
CA ARG A 116 -20.20 37.27 2.33
C ARG A 116 -21.15 38.26 1.65
N SER A 117 -21.96 37.79 0.70
CA SER A 117 -22.99 38.58 0.01
C SER A 117 -24.31 37.82 -0.07
N VAL A 118 -24.94 37.60 1.09
CA VAL A 118 -26.40 37.59 1.30
C VAL A 118 -26.65 38.17 2.69
#